data_AF-A0A536XTT6-F1
#
_entry.id   AF-A0A536XTT6-F1
#
_cell.length_a   1.000
_cell.length_b   1.000
_cell.length_c   1.000
_cell.angle_alpha   90.00
_cell.angle_beta   90.00
_cell.angle_gamma   90.00
#
_symmetry.space_group_name_H-M   'P 1'
#
loop_
_entity.id
_entity.type
_entity.pdbx_description
1 polymer ?
#
loop_
_entity_poly.entity_id
_entity_poly.type
_entity_poly.pdbx_seq_one_letter_code
_entity_poly.pdbx_strand_id
1 'polypeptide(L)'
;MNARIAPTPLLPWAARVYRPVEPYAYTLIRVATGAIFIPHGVQKLFLGGAHTVATFGLGALELVGGLLLILGILVRPIALLLVIDVLMVIAANIGKGWLWTRGGVQYHSFLLGMCLALAIGGPGRYAVGYWPKLALDASLKPLNDRLLALGYALARVWFALLILPSGYEKVFENGAARIAAGNVLKTGFYPPMFWAWVVALLEFIGMILLALGLGTRLVAFMMAIELGVIVVTIQAPNGWFWTSRGTEFALILFVVCIAFVIGGGGRYSLDRRLGREF
;
A
#
# COMPACT_ATOMS: atom_id res chain seq x y z
N MET A 1 -26.32 7.97 18.14
CA MET A 1 -25.43 6.82 18.40
C MET A 1 -25.33 6.00 17.13
N ASN A 2 -24.28 6.16 16.32
CA ASN A 2 -24.06 5.25 15.19
C ASN A 2 -23.41 3.99 15.73
N ALA A 3 -24.18 2.89 15.80
CA ALA A 3 -23.62 1.58 16.07
C ALA A 3 -22.44 1.36 15.11
N ARG A 4 -21.27 0.96 15.63
CA ARG A 4 -20.17 0.52 14.77
C ARG A 4 -20.68 -0.71 14.04
N ILE A 5 -21.06 -0.56 12.77
CA ILE A 5 -21.20 -1.70 11.88
C ILE A 5 -19.80 -2.29 11.78
N ALA A 6 -19.61 -3.47 12.38
CA ALA A 6 -18.39 -4.23 12.23
C ALA A 6 -18.41 -4.80 10.80
N PRO A 7 -17.32 -4.69 10.04
CA PRO A 7 -17.26 -5.21 8.69
C PRO A 7 -17.55 -6.72 8.65
N THR A 8 -18.31 -7.12 7.64
CA THR A 8 -18.76 -8.49 7.40
C THR A 8 -17.58 -9.30 6.86
N PRO A 9 -17.23 -10.42 7.49
CA PRO A 9 -16.17 -11.28 7.00
C PRO A 9 -16.57 -11.92 5.67
N LEU A 10 -15.59 -12.19 4.79
CA LEU A 10 -15.84 -12.85 3.50
C LEU A 10 -16.52 -14.21 3.66
N LEU A 11 -16.09 -14.96 4.67
CA LEU A 11 -16.66 -16.25 5.05
C LEU A 11 -17.14 -16.17 6.50
N PRO A 12 -18.37 -16.62 6.82
CA PRO A 12 -18.92 -16.50 8.17
C PRO A 12 -18.04 -17.13 9.26
N TRP A 13 -17.38 -18.25 8.95
CA TRP A 13 -16.50 -18.95 9.89
C TRP A 13 -15.19 -18.19 10.16
N ALA A 14 -14.73 -17.39 9.19
CA ALA A 14 -13.49 -16.63 9.31
C ALA A 14 -13.65 -15.41 10.24
N ALA A 15 -14.88 -15.08 10.67
CA ALA A 15 -15.17 -14.00 11.62
C ALA A 15 -14.29 -14.07 12.89
N ARG A 16 -14.02 -15.29 13.36
CA ARG A 16 -13.21 -15.55 14.56
C ARG A 16 -11.75 -15.12 14.39
N VAL A 17 -11.25 -15.14 13.16
CA VAL A 17 -9.90 -14.72 12.80
C VAL A 17 -9.87 -13.23 12.47
N TYR A 18 -10.88 -12.74 11.74
CA TYR A 18 -10.93 -11.34 11.28
C TYR A 18 -11.06 -10.33 12.41
N ARG A 19 -11.99 -10.55 13.36
CA ARG A 19 -12.30 -9.55 14.39
C ARG A 19 -11.10 -9.21 15.30
N PRO A 20 -10.27 -10.17 15.75
CA PRO A 20 -9.07 -9.85 16.52
C PRO A 20 -8.03 -9.05 15.74
N VAL A 21 -7.92 -9.26 14.42
CA VAL A 21 -6.86 -8.66 13.60
C VAL A 21 -7.28 -7.35 12.91
N GLU A 22 -8.58 -7.10 12.72
CA GLU A 22 -9.13 -5.88 12.11
C GLU A 22 -8.53 -4.58 12.68
N PRO A 23 -8.38 -4.41 14.01
CA PRO A 23 -7.80 -3.19 14.57
C PRO A 23 -6.36 -2.89 14.11
N TYR A 24 -5.63 -3.90 13.64
CA TYR A 24 -4.25 -3.78 13.17
C TYR A 24 -4.15 -3.41 11.68
N ALA A 25 -5.26 -3.31 10.94
CA ALA A 25 -5.26 -2.96 9.51
C ALA A 25 -4.43 -1.70 9.21
N TYR A 26 -4.72 -0.60 9.89
CA TYR A 26 -3.97 0.64 9.68
C TYR A 26 -2.52 0.55 10.18
N THR A 27 -2.28 -0.20 11.26
CA THR A 27 -0.92 -0.47 11.74
C THR A 27 -0.11 -1.23 10.71
N LEU A 28 -0.72 -2.17 9.98
CA LEU A 28 -0.03 -2.92 8.93
C LEU A 28 0.36 -2.02 7.75
N ILE A 29 -0.49 -1.08 7.34
CA ILE A 29 -0.14 -0.06 6.33
C ILE A 29 1.05 0.77 6.82
N ARG A 30 1.01 1.23 8.08
CA ARG A 30 2.07 2.02 8.70
C ARG A 30 3.40 1.26 8.74
N VAL A 31 3.37 0.01 9.19
CA VAL A 31 4.54 -0.86 9.27
C VAL A 31 5.09 -1.16 7.88
N ALA A 32 4.24 -1.48 6.90
CA ALA A 32 4.67 -1.74 5.53
C ALA A 32 5.34 -0.49 4.92
N THR A 33 4.77 0.69 5.16
CA THR A 33 5.30 1.97 4.67
C THR A 33 6.59 2.35 5.39
N GLY A 34 6.75 2.04 6.67
CA GLY A 34 8.04 2.24 7.35
C GLY A 34 9.11 1.24 6.88
N ALA A 35 8.73 -0.02 6.70
CA ALA A 35 9.62 -1.12 6.31
C ALA A 35 10.24 -0.91 4.92
N ILE A 36 9.48 -0.33 3.98
CA ILE A 36 9.98 -0.06 2.64
C ILE A 36 11.09 1.00 2.64
N PHE A 37 11.10 1.99 3.54
CA PHE A 37 12.18 3.00 3.60
C PHE A 37 13.50 2.46 4.17
N ILE A 38 13.46 1.39 4.97
CA ILE A 38 14.65 0.79 5.59
C ILE A 38 15.71 0.38 4.56
N PRO A 39 15.41 -0.45 3.54
CA PRO A 39 16.40 -0.82 2.53
C PRO A 39 16.92 0.39 1.73
N HIS A 40 16.10 1.41 1.44
CA HIS A 40 16.57 2.64 0.74
C HIS A 40 17.52 3.45 1.60
N GLY A 41 17.21 3.62 2.89
CA GLY A 41 18.10 4.26 3.85
C GLY A 41 19.42 3.50 4.02
N VAL A 42 19.36 2.17 4.11
CA VAL A 42 20.57 1.32 4.15
C VAL A 42 21.40 1.47 2.88
N GLN A 43 20.77 1.46 1.71
CA GLN A 43 21.46 1.64 0.43
C GLN A 43 22.20 2.98 0.36
N LYS A 44 21.56 4.06 0.80
CA LYS A 44 22.17 5.39 0.82
C LYS A 44 23.32 5.49 1.81
N LEU A 45 23.15 4.98 3.03
CA LEU A 45 24.13 5.16 4.11
C LEU A 45 25.31 4.18 4.04
N PHE A 46 25.07 2.93 3.65
CA PHE A 46 26.04 1.84 3.83
C PHE A 46 26.46 1.17 2.52
N LEU A 47 25.69 1.30 1.45
CA LEU A 47 25.97 0.64 0.16
C LEU A 47 26.38 1.65 -0.93
N GLY A 48 26.92 2.80 -0.53
CA GLY A 48 27.50 3.79 -1.43
C GLY A 48 26.51 4.66 -2.19
N GLY A 49 25.23 4.72 -1.77
CA GLY A 49 24.22 5.55 -2.44
C GLY A 49 24.24 7.03 -2.06
N ALA A 50 24.99 7.44 -1.03
CA ALA A 50 25.15 8.84 -0.64
C ALA A 50 26.51 9.39 -1.09
N HIS A 51 26.48 10.51 -1.83
CA HIS A 51 27.67 11.19 -2.36
C HIS A 51 27.82 12.62 -1.83
N THR A 52 26.84 13.10 -1.05
CA THR A 52 26.78 14.46 -0.51
C THR A 52 26.20 14.45 0.90
N VAL A 53 26.43 15.50 1.67
CA VAL A 53 25.81 15.67 3.01
C VAL A 53 24.28 15.62 2.92
N ALA A 54 23.69 16.19 1.86
CA ALA A 54 22.26 16.16 1.63
C ALA A 54 21.75 14.71 1.40
N THR A 55 22.40 13.94 0.51
CA THR A 55 22.00 12.55 0.23
C THR A 55 22.22 11.62 1.42
N PHE A 56 23.24 11.90 2.26
CA PHE A 56 23.43 11.22 3.54
C PHE A 56 22.28 11.53 4.52
N GLY A 57 21.89 12.81 4.64
CA GLY A 57 20.77 13.25 5.46
C GLY A 57 19.44 12.60 5.05
N LEU A 58 19.19 12.45 3.74
CA LEU A 58 18.03 11.71 3.23
C LEU A 58 18.10 10.22 3.56
N GLY A 59 19.27 9.59 3.42
CA GLY A 59 19.46 8.19 3.85
C GLY A 59 19.19 7.98 5.34
N ALA A 60 19.63 8.91 6.19
CA ALA A 60 19.34 8.88 7.62
C ALA A 60 17.84 9.07 7.91
N LEU A 61 17.19 10.00 7.20
CA LEU A 61 15.74 10.20 7.30
C LEU A 61 14.96 8.95 6.89
N GLU A 62 15.32 8.29 5.79
CA GLU A 62 14.64 7.07 5.35
C GLU A 62 14.83 5.93 6.34
N LEU A 63 16.05 5.70 6.81
CA LEU A 63 16.34 4.61 7.75
C LEU A 63 15.69 4.84 9.11
N VAL A 64 16.01 5.97 9.75
CA VAL A 64 15.52 6.28 11.10
C VAL A 64 14.02 6.59 11.06
N GLY A 65 13.58 7.36 10.06
CA GLY A 65 12.17 7.64 9.85
C GLY A 65 11.35 6.38 9.58
N GLY A 66 11.86 5.44 8.77
CA GLY A 66 11.22 4.14 8.55
C GLY A 66 11.02 3.36 9.86
N LEU A 67 12.04 3.30 10.73
CA LEU A 67 11.94 2.66 12.04
C LEU A 67 10.93 3.35 12.95
N LEU A 68 10.94 4.69 12.97
CA LEU A 68 9.98 5.48 13.74
C LEU A 68 8.54 5.25 13.26
N LEU A 69 8.31 5.16 11.95
CA LEU A 69 7.01 4.80 11.38
C LEU A 69 6.57 3.40 11.81
N ILE A 70 7.45 2.40 11.74
CA ILE A 70 7.15 1.03 12.19
C ILE A 70 6.69 1.04 13.65
N LEU A 71 7.47 1.67 14.53
CA LEU A 71 7.18 1.77 15.96
C LEU A 71 5.97 2.67 16.27
N GLY A 72 5.53 3.48 15.30
CA GLY A 72 4.44 4.42 15.48
C GLY A 72 4.82 5.65 16.29
N ILE A 73 6.10 6.02 16.30
CA ILE A 73 6.64 7.18 17.02
C ILE A 73 6.74 8.35 16.03
N LEU A 74 6.27 9.55 16.42
CA LEU A 74 6.38 10.77 15.61
C LEU A 74 5.84 10.61 14.17
N VAL A 75 4.80 9.81 13.99
CA VAL A 75 4.34 9.38 12.66
C VAL A 75 4.01 10.54 11.73
N ARG A 76 3.31 11.57 12.21
CA ARG A 76 2.93 12.73 11.38
C ARG A 76 4.15 13.53 10.90
N PRO A 77 5.03 14.05 11.78
CA PRO A 77 6.19 14.81 11.31
C PRO A 77 7.13 13.96 10.46
N ILE A 78 7.37 12.69 10.81
CA ILE A 78 8.22 11.80 10.00
C ILE A 78 7.61 11.54 8.62
N ALA A 79 6.30 11.25 8.55
CA ALA A 79 5.62 11.06 7.28
C ALA A 79 5.68 12.32 6.40
N LEU A 80 5.56 13.53 6.98
CA LEU A 80 5.69 14.79 6.23
C LEU A 80 7.10 15.00 5.68
N LEU A 81 8.14 14.68 6.46
CA LEU A 81 9.52 14.73 5.97
C LEU A 81 9.76 13.73 4.83
N LEU A 82 9.23 12.51 4.96
CA LEU A 82 9.31 11.49 3.91
C LEU A 82 8.49 11.86 2.67
N VAL A 83 7.38 12.60 2.79
CA VAL A 83 6.67 13.17 1.63
C VAL A 83 7.60 14.09 0.85
N ILE A 84 8.35 14.97 1.52
CA ILE A 84 9.28 15.89 0.86
C ILE A 84 10.38 15.11 0.14
N ASP A 85 10.97 14.12 0.81
CA ASP A 85 11.97 13.22 0.21
C ASP A 85 11.44 12.52 -1.05
N VAL A 86 10.28 11.86 -0.95
CA VAL A 86 9.67 11.17 -2.08
C VAL A 86 9.32 12.12 -3.22
N LEU A 87 8.84 13.33 -2.94
CA LEU A 87 8.56 14.33 -3.98
C LEU A 87 9.82 14.76 -4.73
N MET A 88 10.96 14.90 -4.05
CA MET A 88 12.24 15.19 -4.71
C MET A 88 12.64 14.04 -5.64
N VAL A 89 12.46 12.79 -5.22
CA VAL A 89 12.76 11.63 -6.07
C VAL A 89 11.80 11.55 -7.27
N ILE A 90 10.51 11.85 -7.08
CA ILE A 90 9.54 11.93 -8.18
C ILE A 90 9.96 13.02 -9.17
N ALA A 91 10.30 14.22 -8.71
CA ALA A 91 10.73 15.32 -9.57
C ALA A 91 11.96 14.93 -10.40
N ALA A 92 12.93 14.21 -9.81
CA ALA A 92 14.12 13.74 -10.51
C ALA A 92 13.84 12.64 -11.55
N ASN A 93 12.73 11.90 -11.44
CA ASN A 93 12.43 10.73 -12.26
C ASN A 93 11.16 10.86 -13.13
N ILE A 94 10.43 11.97 -13.04
CA ILE A 94 9.16 12.19 -13.77
C ILE A 94 9.32 12.03 -15.29
N GLY A 95 10.47 12.41 -15.84
CA GLY A 95 10.80 12.26 -17.25
C GLY A 95 10.93 10.81 -17.74
N LYS A 96 11.09 9.84 -16.83
CA LYS A 96 11.16 8.40 -17.17
C LYS A 96 9.78 7.76 -17.37
N GLY A 97 8.71 8.51 -17.17
CA GLY A 97 7.32 8.05 -17.33
C GLY A 97 6.73 7.40 -16.07
N TRP A 98 5.59 6.74 -16.23
CA TRP A 98 4.83 6.16 -15.12
C TRP A 98 5.42 4.83 -14.63
N LEU A 99 5.53 3.83 -15.51
CA LEU A 99 5.79 2.44 -15.14
C LEU A 99 7.14 2.23 -14.44
N TRP A 100 7.11 1.60 -13.27
CA TRP A 100 8.31 1.32 -12.47
C TRP A 100 9.30 0.36 -13.19
N THR A 101 8.80 -0.55 -14.02
CA THR A 101 9.63 -1.51 -14.78
C THR A 101 10.56 -0.85 -15.80
N ARG A 102 10.36 0.45 -16.07
CA ARG A 102 11.18 1.31 -16.95
C ARG A 102 11.89 2.42 -16.16
N GLY A 103 11.93 2.32 -14.82
CA GLY A 103 12.49 3.35 -13.95
C GLY A 103 11.57 4.57 -13.75
N GLY A 104 10.28 4.44 -14.05
CA GLY A 104 9.28 5.49 -13.88
C GLY A 104 8.90 5.75 -12.41
N VAL A 105 7.98 6.69 -12.21
CA VAL A 105 7.63 7.21 -10.88
C VAL A 105 6.61 6.37 -10.09
N GLN A 106 5.99 5.34 -10.68
CA GLN A 106 4.91 4.58 -10.03
C GLN A 106 5.29 4.07 -8.62
N TYR A 107 6.49 3.52 -8.43
CA TYR A 107 6.97 3.08 -7.11
C TYR A 107 6.99 4.23 -6.09
N HIS A 108 7.53 5.38 -6.48
CA HIS A 108 7.63 6.57 -5.63
C HIS A 108 6.25 7.18 -5.38
N SER A 109 5.37 7.16 -6.39
CA SER A 109 3.98 7.57 -6.25
C SER A 109 3.26 6.71 -5.21
N PHE A 110 3.52 5.40 -5.13
CA PHE A 110 2.99 4.56 -4.05
C PHE A 110 3.41 5.07 -2.69
N LEU A 111 4.71 5.27 -2.49
CA LEU A 111 5.27 5.79 -1.24
C LEU A 111 4.66 7.14 -0.86
N LEU A 112 4.49 8.04 -1.84
CA LEU A 112 3.88 9.34 -1.62
C LEU A 112 2.47 9.20 -1.03
N GLY A 113 1.61 8.38 -1.64
CA GLY A 113 0.25 8.19 -1.16
C GLY A 113 0.18 7.53 0.21
N MET A 114 1.04 6.56 0.48
CA MET A 114 1.11 5.94 1.81
C MET A 114 1.61 6.94 2.87
N CYS A 115 2.66 7.72 2.58
CA CYS A 115 3.14 8.76 3.49
C CYS A 115 2.08 9.84 3.72
N LEU A 116 1.33 10.27 2.71
CA LEU A 116 0.19 11.19 2.88
C LEU A 116 -0.91 10.57 3.75
N ALA A 117 -1.21 9.28 3.56
CA ALA A 117 -2.18 8.57 4.39
C ALA A 117 -1.75 8.51 5.86
N LEU A 118 -0.45 8.37 6.14
CA LEU A 118 0.12 8.39 7.48
C LEU A 118 0.22 9.80 8.07
N ALA A 119 0.55 10.82 7.26
CA ALA A 119 0.58 12.21 7.68
C ALA A 119 -0.81 12.69 8.11
N ILE A 120 -1.86 12.27 7.39
CA ILE A 120 -3.25 12.56 7.71
C ILE A 120 -3.72 11.71 8.89
N GLY A 121 -3.64 10.37 8.77
CA GLY A 121 -4.23 9.44 9.74
C GLY A 121 -3.47 9.33 11.05
N GLY A 122 -2.19 9.71 11.06
CA GLY A 122 -1.34 9.72 12.23
C GLY A 122 -0.89 8.32 12.66
N PRO A 123 -0.60 8.11 13.96
CA PRO A 123 0.00 6.86 14.43
C PRO A 123 -0.98 5.68 14.45
N GLY A 124 -2.29 5.91 14.51
CA GLY A 124 -3.26 4.83 14.71
C GLY A 124 -3.20 4.22 16.13
N ARG A 125 -4.00 3.18 16.35
CA ARG A 125 -4.29 2.67 17.71
C ARG A 125 -3.12 1.94 18.38
N TYR A 126 -2.29 1.26 17.60
CA TYR A 126 -1.19 0.44 18.13
C TYR A 126 0.16 1.08 17.79
N ALA A 127 0.54 2.08 18.59
CA ALA A 127 1.78 2.84 18.46
C ALA A 127 2.52 2.87 19.81
N VAL A 128 3.85 2.77 19.79
CA VAL A 128 4.68 2.75 21.00
C VAL A 128 4.70 4.10 21.71
N GLY A 129 4.68 5.21 20.96
CA GLY A 129 4.77 6.56 21.52
C GLY A 129 3.93 7.58 20.75
N TYR A 130 2.99 8.21 21.44
CA TYR A 130 2.31 9.42 20.98
C TYR A 130 3.14 10.65 21.37
N TRP A 131 3.47 11.53 20.42
CA TRP A 131 3.97 12.87 20.73
C TRP A 131 2.93 13.94 20.33
N PRO A 132 2.48 14.82 21.25
CA PRO A 132 2.68 14.79 22.70
C PRO A 132 1.55 14.04 23.42
N LYS A 133 1.90 13.20 24.40
CA LYS A 133 1.01 12.75 25.49
C LYS A 133 0.70 13.96 26.38
N LEU A 134 -0.34 14.75 26.10
CA LEU A 134 -0.88 15.73 27.04
C LEU A 134 -2.38 15.92 26.81
N ALA A 135 -3.08 16.45 27.81
CA ALA A 135 -4.55 16.60 27.93
C ALA A 135 -5.35 17.10 26.71
N LEU A 136 -4.68 17.64 25.68
CA LEU A 136 -5.23 17.94 24.35
C LEU A 136 -5.76 16.69 23.60
N ASP A 137 -5.29 15.48 23.91
CA ASP A 137 -5.68 14.27 23.18
C ASP A 137 -7.17 13.92 23.38
N ALA A 138 -7.74 14.17 24.56
CA ALA A 138 -9.16 13.90 24.80
C ALA A 138 -10.08 14.81 23.96
N SER A 139 -9.74 16.09 23.82
CA SER A 139 -10.51 17.05 23.02
C SER A 139 -10.31 16.84 21.52
N LEU A 140 -9.10 16.41 21.10
CA LEU A 140 -8.77 16.13 19.70
C LEU A 140 -9.14 14.71 19.25
N LYS A 141 -9.50 13.81 20.17
CA LYS A 141 -9.85 12.42 19.87
C LYS A 141 -10.88 12.26 18.74
N PRO A 142 -12.01 13.01 18.70
CA PRO A 142 -12.97 12.89 17.62
C PRO A 142 -12.40 13.29 16.25
N LEU A 143 -11.51 14.29 16.23
CA LEU A 143 -10.80 14.70 15.02
C LEU A 143 -9.79 13.62 14.60
N ASN A 144 -9.00 13.09 15.54
CA ASN A 144 -8.05 12.00 15.29
C ASN A 144 -8.73 10.75 14.74
N ASP A 145 -9.89 10.35 15.27
CA ASP A 145 -10.67 9.22 14.78
C ASP A 145 -11.19 9.46 13.33
N ARG A 146 -11.54 10.71 12.98
CA ARG A 146 -11.94 11.09 11.60
C ARG A 146 -10.74 11.08 10.66
N LEU A 147 -9.62 11.65 11.08
CA LEU A 147 -8.39 11.73 10.30
C LEU A 147 -7.79 10.34 10.06
N LEU A 148 -7.79 9.45 11.06
CA LEU A 148 -7.38 8.05 10.91
C LEU A 148 -8.21 7.33 9.84
N ALA A 149 -9.53 7.51 9.90
CA ALA A 149 -10.44 6.95 8.91
C ALA A 149 -10.20 7.53 7.50
N LEU A 150 -9.88 8.83 7.41
CA LEU A 150 -9.56 9.50 6.16
C LEU A 150 -8.23 9.01 5.59
N GLY A 151 -7.21 8.85 6.42
CA GLY A 151 -5.91 8.29 6.04
C GLY A 151 -6.06 6.86 5.51
N TYR A 152 -6.84 6.00 6.18
CA TYR A 152 -7.13 4.66 5.67
C TYR A 152 -7.84 4.67 4.32
N ALA A 153 -8.83 5.55 4.14
CA ALA A 153 -9.52 5.71 2.86
C ALA A 153 -8.61 6.24 1.76
N LEU A 154 -7.74 7.21 2.08
CA LEU A 154 -6.73 7.72 1.17
C LEU A 154 -5.78 6.61 0.73
N ALA A 155 -5.27 5.81 1.66
CA ALA A 155 -4.41 4.67 1.33
C ALA A 155 -5.10 3.71 0.36
N ARG A 156 -6.39 3.38 0.61
CA ARG A 156 -7.18 2.51 -0.26
C ARG A 156 -7.38 3.10 -1.66
N VAL A 157 -7.81 4.36 -1.75
CA VAL A 157 -8.02 5.06 -3.02
C VAL A 157 -6.71 5.17 -3.80
N TRP A 158 -5.65 5.57 -3.14
CA TRP A 158 -4.35 5.78 -3.77
C TRP A 158 -3.74 4.46 -4.26
N PHE A 159 -3.80 3.40 -3.44
CA PHE A 159 -3.39 2.05 -3.85
C PHE A 159 -4.10 1.64 -5.14
N ALA A 160 -5.42 1.82 -5.21
CA ALA A 160 -6.19 1.48 -6.38
C ALA A 160 -5.81 2.32 -7.61
N LEU A 161 -5.71 3.64 -7.47
CA LEU A 161 -5.31 4.55 -8.54
C LEU A 161 -3.91 4.24 -9.07
N LEU A 162 -3.03 3.70 -8.23
CA LEU A 162 -1.68 3.34 -8.63
C LEU A 162 -1.61 2.13 -9.58
N ILE A 163 -2.47 1.14 -9.36
CA ILE A 163 -2.53 -0.08 -10.16
C ILE A 163 -3.41 0.11 -11.40
N LEU A 164 -4.41 0.99 -11.32
CA LEU A 164 -5.41 1.21 -12.37
C LEU A 164 -4.83 1.44 -13.78
N PRO A 165 -3.74 2.21 -13.98
CA PRO A 165 -3.12 2.36 -15.31
C PRO A 165 -2.62 1.04 -15.89
N SER A 166 -2.05 0.16 -15.06
CA SER A 166 -1.61 -1.16 -15.48
C SER A 166 -2.80 -2.06 -15.88
N GLY A 167 -3.92 -1.96 -15.17
CA GLY A 167 -5.17 -2.61 -15.55
C GLY A 167 -5.72 -2.09 -16.88
N TYR A 168 -5.71 -0.78 -17.09
CA TYR A 168 -6.14 -0.15 -18.33
C TYR A 168 -5.34 -0.66 -19.53
N GLU A 169 -4.00 -0.64 -19.46
CA GLU A 169 -3.16 -1.19 -20.53
C GLU A 169 -3.47 -2.67 -20.82
N LYS A 170 -3.75 -3.46 -19.78
CA LYS A 170 -4.08 -4.88 -19.92
C LYS A 170 -5.41 -5.10 -20.63
N VAL A 171 -6.43 -4.30 -20.32
CA VAL A 171 -7.77 -4.44 -20.90
C VAL A 171 -7.85 -3.87 -22.32
N PHE A 172 -7.27 -2.69 -22.56
CA PHE A 172 -7.53 -1.92 -23.79
C PHE A 172 -6.36 -1.86 -24.77
N GLU A 173 -5.13 -2.16 -24.34
CA GLU A 173 -3.92 -2.00 -25.17
C GLU A 173 -3.23 -3.33 -25.49
N ASN A 174 -4.02 -4.38 -25.74
CA ASN A 174 -3.54 -5.75 -25.93
C ASN A 174 -2.63 -6.28 -24.80
N GLY A 175 -2.64 -5.64 -23.63
CA GLY A 175 -1.75 -6.00 -22.54
C GLY A 175 -2.08 -7.37 -21.94
N ALA A 176 -3.34 -7.82 -21.98
CA ALA A 176 -3.74 -9.18 -21.59
C ALA A 176 -3.00 -10.24 -22.44
N ALA A 177 -3.00 -10.10 -23.77
CA ALA A 177 -2.26 -10.99 -24.66
C ALA A 177 -0.74 -10.95 -24.38
N ARG A 178 -0.20 -9.75 -24.10
CA ARG A 178 1.21 -9.56 -23.75
C ARG A 178 1.60 -10.28 -22.46
N ILE A 179 0.78 -10.20 -21.41
CA ILE A 179 1.08 -10.91 -20.15
C ILE A 179 0.80 -12.42 -20.28
N ALA A 180 -0.17 -12.83 -21.09
CA ALA A 180 -0.45 -14.23 -21.38
C ALA A 180 0.76 -14.91 -22.02
N ALA A 181 1.34 -14.29 -23.05
CA ALA A 181 2.54 -14.77 -23.73
C ALA A 181 3.85 -14.56 -22.93
N GLY A 182 3.77 -13.87 -21.79
CA GLY A 182 4.92 -13.49 -20.97
C GLY A 182 4.84 -14.06 -19.56
N ASN A 183 4.49 -13.21 -18.60
CA ASN A 183 4.56 -13.56 -17.17
C ASN A 183 3.63 -14.71 -16.79
N VAL A 184 2.44 -14.84 -17.40
CA VAL A 184 1.50 -15.92 -17.05
C VAL A 184 2.03 -17.29 -17.48
N LEU A 185 2.70 -17.39 -18.63
CA LEU A 185 3.37 -18.64 -19.01
C LEU A 185 4.43 -19.06 -17.99
N LYS A 186 5.18 -18.10 -17.43
CA LYS A 186 6.19 -18.38 -16.40
C LYS A 186 5.61 -18.91 -15.10
N THR A 187 4.33 -18.63 -14.79
CA THR A 187 3.68 -19.19 -13.59
C THR A 187 3.22 -20.63 -13.77
N GLY A 188 3.22 -21.15 -15.00
CA GLY A 188 2.72 -22.50 -15.31
C GLY A 188 1.19 -22.62 -15.28
N PHE A 189 0.45 -21.50 -15.25
CA PHE A 189 -1.01 -21.52 -15.25
C PHE A 189 -1.58 -21.61 -16.66
N TYR A 190 -2.39 -22.65 -16.91
CA TYR A 190 -3.05 -22.90 -18.19
C TYR A 190 -4.58 -22.85 -18.05
N PRO A 191 -5.32 -22.30 -19.04
CA PRO A 191 -4.80 -21.62 -20.23
C PRO A 191 -4.33 -20.17 -19.91
N PRO A 192 -3.18 -19.70 -20.44
CA PRO A 192 -2.59 -18.42 -20.04
C PRO A 192 -3.48 -17.21 -20.34
N MET A 193 -4.23 -17.27 -21.44
CA MET A 193 -5.11 -16.18 -21.85
C MET A 193 -6.27 -15.98 -20.85
N PHE A 194 -6.78 -17.05 -20.26
CA PHE A 194 -7.83 -16.96 -19.24
C PHE A 194 -7.31 -16.20 -18.01
N TRP A 195 -6.17 -16.64 -17.45
CA TRP A 195 -5.59 -16.01 -16.27
C TRP A 195 -5.14 -14.58 -16.52
N ALA A 196 -4.64 -14.28 -17.73
CA ALA A 196 -4.32 -12.92 -18.12
C ALA A 196 -5.53 -11.98 -18.09
N TRP A 197 -6.70 -12.43 -18.56
CA TRP A 197 -7.93 -11.64 -18.47
C TRP A 197 -8.46 -11.51 -17.05
N VAL A 198 -8.32 -12.55 -16.22
CA VAL A 198 -8.66 -12.46 -14.78
C VAL A 198 -7.83 -11.36 -14.11
N VAL A 199 -6.51 -11.34 -14.33
CA VAL A 199 -5.61 -10.30 -13.84
C VAL A 199 -5.98 -8.92 -14.39
N ALA A 200 -6.19 -8.82 -15.72
CA ALA A 200 -6.53 -7.56 -16.37
C ALA A 200 -7.80 -6.91 -15.78
N LEU A 201 -8.86 -7.70 -15.60
CA LEU A 201 -10.12 -7.22 -15.05
C LEU A 201 -10.02 -6.90 -13.55
N LEU A 202 -9.22 -7.66 -12.80
CA LEU A 202 -8.98 -7.39 -11.38
C LEU A 202 -8.19 -6.08 -11.18
N GLU A 203 -7.14 -5.86 -11.96
CA GLU A 203 -6.36 -4.62 -11.91
C GLU A 203 -7.12 -3.40 -12.45
N PHE A 204 -8.12 -3.58 -13.30
CA PHE A 204 -8.91 -2.48 -13.82
C PHE A 204 -10.21 -2.28 -13.04
N ILE A 205 -11.19 -3.18 -13.23
CA ILE A 205 -12.51 -3.09 -12.59
C ILE A 205 -12.37 -3.26 -11.08
N GLY A 206 -11.55 -4.22 -10.64
CA GLY A 206 -11.29 -4.42 -9.22
C GLY A 206 -10.71 -3.16 -8.58
N MET A 207 -9.75 -2.47 -9.19
CA MET A 207 -9.21 -1.24 -8.61
C MET A 207 -10.25 -0.10 -8.55
N ILE A 208 -11.15 0.02 -9.52
CA ILE A 208 -12.27 0.97 -9.43
C ILE A 208 -13.16 0.64 -8.23
N LEU A 209 -13.56 -0.62 -8.09
CA LEU A 209 -14.36 -1.08 -6.95
C LEU A 209 -13.64 -0.85 -5.62
N LEU A 210 -12.35 -1.18 -5.56
CA LEU A 210 -11.51 -1.01 -4.39
C LEU A 210 -11.38 0.47 -4.03
N ALA A 211 -11.25 1.39 -4.99
CA ALA A 211 -11.20 2.84 -4.77
C ALA A 211 -12.52 3.41 -4.24
N LEU A 212 -13.65 2.87 -4.69
CA LEU A 212 -14.98 3.24 -4.17
C LEU A 212 -15.27 2.60 -2.80
N GLY A 213 -14.55 1.52 -2.47
CA GLY A 213 -14.80 0.73 -1.29
C GLY A 213 -16.07 -0.08 -1.48
N LEU A 214 -16.18 -0.75 -2.64
CA LEU A 214 -17.21 -1.71 -3.00
C LEU A 214 -16.61 -3.11 -3.04
N GLY A 215 -17.15 -4.05 -2.27
CA GLY A 215 -16.60 -5.40 -2.13
C GLY A 215 -15.15 -5.40 -1.64
N THR A 216 -14.78 -4.47 -0.76
CA THR A 216 -13.39 -4.13 -0.44
C THR A 216 -12.56 -5.37 -0.08
N ARG A 217 -13.05 -6.20 0.85
CA ARG A 217 -12.34 -7.43 1.23
C ARG A 217 -12.14 -8.39 0.08
N LEU A 218 -13.15 -8.58 -0.76
CA LEU A 218 -13.12 -9.58 -1.83
C LEU A 218 -12.07 -9.18 -2.87
N VAL A 219 -12.15 -7.93 -3.32
CA VAL A 219 -11.20 -7.39 -4.30
C VAL A 219 -9.78 -7.37 -3.74
N ALA A 220 -9.60 -6.91 -2.49
CA ALA A 220 -8.29 -6.90 -1.85
C ALA A 220 -7.72 -8.32 -1.67
N PHE A 221 -8.57 -9.32 -1.41
CA PHE A 221 -8.15 -10.71 -1.27
C PHE A 221 -7.71 -11.30 -2.60
N MET A 222 -8.48 -11.07 -3.67
CA MET A 222 -8.08 -11.48 -5.02
C MET A 222 -6.77 -10.82 -5.43
N MET A 223 -6.59 -9.52 -5.15
CA MET A 223 -5.36 -8.78 -5.43
C MET A 223 -4.18 -9.31 -4.59
N ALA A 224 -4.41 -9.68 -3.33
CA ALA A 224 -3.38 -10.32 -2.51
C ALA A 224 -2.95 -11.67 -3.10
N ILE A 225 -3.89 -12.48 -3.60
CA ILE A 225 -3.53 -13.74 -4.28
C ILE A 225 -2.67 -13.46 -5.50
N GLU A 226 -3.09 -12.52 -6.36
CA GLU A 226 -2.34 -12.14 -7.57
C GLU A 226 -0.91 -11.70 -7.22
N LEU A 227 -0.77 -10.74 -6.31
CA LEU A 227 0.54 -10.23 -5.87
C LEU A 227 1.39 -11.32 -5.21
N GLY A 228 0.78 -12.20 -4.42
CA GLY A 228 1.46 -13.34 -3.80
C GLY A 228 2.06 -14.30 -4.84
N VAL A 229 1.29 -14.63 -5.88
CA VAL A 229 1.79 -15.43 -7.01
C VAL A 229 2.95 -14.70 -7.69
N ILE A 230 2.80 -13.41 -8.01
CA ILE A 230 3.86 -12.62 -8.66
C ILE A 230 5.14 -12.59 -7.81
N VAL A 231 5.01 -12.40 -6.49
CA VAL A 231 6.16 -12.41 -5.56
C VAL A 231 6.89 -13.75 -5.63
N VAL A 232 6.18 -14.87 -5.52
CA VAL A 232 6.79 -16.20 -5.42
C VAL A 232 7.35 -16.67 -6.77
N THR A 233 6.59 -16.54 -7.85
CA THR A 233 6.92 -17.20 -9.12
C THR A 233 7.70 -16.32 -10.09
N ILE A 234 7.53 -14.99 -10.02
CA ILE A 234 8.14 -14.06 -10.99
C ILE A 234 9.29 -13.27 -10.38
N GLN A 235 9.14 -12.76 -9.17
CA GLN A 235 10.08 -11.76 -8.62
C GLN A 235 11.08 -12.31 -7.62
N ALA A 236 10.75 -13.34 -6.85
CA ALA A 236 11.69 -13.99 -5.93
C ALA A 236 12.99 -14.45 -6.64
N PRO A 237 12.95 -15.00 -7.87
CA PRO A 237 14.16 -15.33 -8.62
C PRO A 237 15.04 -14.12 -8.99
N ASN A 238 14.49 -12.90 -9.02
CA ASN A 238 15.23 -11.68 -9.37
C ASN A 238 15.88 -10.99 -8.15
N GLY A 239 15.73 -11.57 -6.96
CA GLY A 239 16.24 -11.01 -5.70
C GLY A 239 15.29 -10.02 -5.03
N TRP A 240 15.82 -9.24 -4.09
CA TRP A 240 15.01 -8.34 -3.25
C TRP A 240 14.65 -7.03 -3.93
N PHE A 241 15.64 -6.29 -4.42
CA PHE A 241 15.47 -4.88 -4.79
C PHE A 241 14.63 -4.66 -6.04
N TRP A 242 13.76 -3.64 -5.98
CA TRP A 242 12.91 -3.28 -7.11
C TRP A 242 13.70 -2.85 -8.36
N THR A 243 14.91 -2.29 -8.19
CA THR A 243 15.80 -1.92 -9.31
C THR A 243 16.18 -3.10 -10.19
N SER A 244 16.20 -4.31 -9.62
CA SER A 244 16.42 -5.57 -10.33
C SER A 244 15.12 -6.30 -10.70
N ARG A 245 13.96 -5.64 -10.59
CA ARG A 245 12.63 -6.28 -10.67
C ARG A 245 12.42 -7.39 -9.63
N GLY A 246 12.98 -7.16 -8.44
CA GLY A 246 12.86 -8.04 -7.27
C GLY A 246 11.53 -7.91 -6.51
N THR A 247 11.42 -8.65 -5.42
CA THR A 247 10.16 -8.85 -4.67
C THR A 247 9.68 -7.64 -3.87
N GLU A 248 10.57 -6.72 -3.50
CA GLU A 248 10.33 -5.64 -2.54
C GLU A 248 9.00 -4.91 -2.76
N PHE A 249 8.78 -4.40 -3.98
CA PHE A 249 7.60 -3.57 -4.24
C PHE A 249 6.30 -4.37 -4.15
N ALA A 250 6.22 -5.52 -4.84
CA ALA A 250 5.00 -6.31 -4.82
C ALA A 250 4.71 -6.96 -3.47
N LEU A 251 5.74 -7.28 -2.67
CA LEU A 251 5.55 -7.78 -1.32
C LEU A 251 4.92 -6.71 -0.42
N ILE A 252 5.32 -5.45 -0.56
CA ILE A 252 4.69 -4.35 0.19
C ILE A 252 3.26 -4.10 -0.29
N LEU A 253 3.01 -4.14 -1.60
CA LEU A 253 1.64 -4.07 -2.12
C LEU A 253 0.78 -5.21 -1.58
N PHE A 254 1.32 -6.43 -1.53
CA PHE A 254 0.67 -7.60 -0.95
C PHE A 254 0.30 -7.37 0.51
N VAL A 255 1.24 -6.88 1.33
CA VAL A 255 0.98 -6.58 2.76
C VAL A 255 -0.10 -5.50 2.92
N VAL A 256 -0.13 -4.48 2.06
CA VAL A 256 -1.19 -3.46 2.07
C VAL A 256 -2.54 -4.04 1.63
N CYS A 257 -2.57 -4.97 0.66
CA CYS A 257 -3.79 -5.70 0.34
C CYS A 257 -4.28 -6.52 1.54
N ILE A 258 -3.39 -7.21 2.27
CA ILE A 258 -3.75 -7.91 3.51
C ILE A 258 -4.34 -6.93 4.52
N ALA A 259 -3.82 -5.71 4.64
CA ALA A 259 -4.39 -4.68 5.50
C ALA A 259 -5.85 -4.35 5.11
N PHE A 260 -6.16 -4.26 3.82
CA PHE A 260 -7.53 -4.06 3.35
C PHE A 260 -8.42 -5.30 3.52
N VAL A 261 -7.86 -6.50 3.37
CA VAL A 261 -8.58 -7.76 3.62
C VAL A 261 -9.01 -7.88 5.08
N ILE A 262 -8.18 -7.43 6.03
CA ILE A 262 -8.51 -7.49 7.46
C ILE A 262 -9.36 -6.30 7.90
N GLY A 263 -9.09 -5.09 7.39
CA GLY A 263 -9.76 -3.86 7.77
C GLY A 263 -11.09 -3.59 7.07
N GLY A 264 -11.32 -4.19 5.89
CA GLY A 264 -12.50 -3.94 5.06
C GLY A 264 -12.55 -2.53 4.47
N GLY A 265 -13.74 -2.10 4.04
CA GLY A 265 -13.97 -0.80 3.40
C GLY A 265 -13.66 0.44 4.26
N GLY A 266 -13.86 0.34 5.57
CA GLY A 266 -13.68 1.45 6.51
C GLY A 266 -14.76 2.52 6.40
N ARG A 267 -14.61 3.62 7.17
CA ARG A 267 -15.63 4.66 7.34
C ARG A 267 -16.10 5.32 6.04
N TYR A 268 -15.19 5.54 5.11
CA TYR A 268 -15.44 6.24 3.85
C TYR A 268 -15.51 5.25 2.68
N SER A 269 -16.30 4.19 2.82
CA SER A 269 -16.58 3.21 1.77
C SER A 269 -18.05 3.27 1.33
N LEU A 270 -18.32 2.91 0.07
CA LEU A 270 -19.69 2.71 -0.39
C LEU A 270 -20.33 1.48 0.24
N ASP A 271 -19.56 0.42 0.51
CA ASP A 271 -20.01 -0.78 1.25
C ASP A 271 -20.70 -0.38 2.57
N ARG A 272 -20.07 0.51 3.35
CA ARG A 272 -20.65 1.05 4.59
C ARG A 272 -21.89 1.92 4.35
N ARG A 273 -21.90 2.74 3.29
CA ARG A 273 -23.08 3.57 2.94
C ARG A 273 -24.28 2.71 2.54
N LEU A 274 -24.03 1.55 1.93
CA LEU A 274 -25.06 0.57 1.53
C LEU A 274 -25.45 -0.38 2.67
N GLY A 275 -24.89 -0.22 3.87
CA GLY A 275 -25.16 -1.10 5.02
C GLY A 275 -24.60 -2.52 4.87
N ARG A 276 -23.74 -2.75 3.87
CA ARG A 276 -23.11 -4.05 3.58
C ARG A 276 -21.60 -3.88 3.62
N GLU A 277 -21.08 -3.50 4.79
CA GLU A 277 -19.63 -3.32 4.94
C GLU A 277 -18.94 -4.68 4.80
N PHE A 278 -18.10 -4.84 3.78
CA PHE A 278 -17.15 -5.94 3.65
C PHE A 278 -15.79 -5.41 4.05
#